data_AF-A0A378U7W3-F1
#
_entry.id   AF-A0A378U7W3-F1
#
_cell.length_a   1.000
_cell.length_b   1.000
_cell.length_c   1.000
_cell.angle_alpha   90.00
_cell.angle_beta   90.00
_cell.angle_gamma   90.00
#
_symmetry.space_group_name_H-M   'P 1'
#
loop_
_entity.id
_entity.type
_entity.pdbx_description
1 polymer ?
#
loop_
_entity_poly.entity_id
_entity_poly.type
_entity_poly.pdbx_seq_one_letter_code
_entity_poly.pdbx_strand_id
1 'polypeptide(L)'
;MEQFPILGAPDTGDTAWMLAAAALVLLMTPGLAFFYGGMVRAKGVLNMIMMSVSAMGVVTVLWALYGYSVAFGDNTAGVIGDPGNSSASRV
;
A
#
# COMPACT_ATOMS: atom_id res chain seq x y z
N MET A 1 -18.89 17.29 -22.11
CA MET A 1 -18.68 15.90 -21.67
C MET A 1 -17.33 15.49 -22.23
N GLU A 2 -16.26 15.81 -21.49
CA GLU A 2 -14.90 15.44 -21.87
C GLU A 2 -14.79 13.92 -21.71
N GLN A 3 -14.64 13.25 -22.85
CA GLN A 3 -14.47 11.81 -22.95
C GLN A 3 -13.24 11.39 -22.15
N PHE A 4 -13.45 10.70 -21.02
CA PHE A 4 -12.35 10.03 -20.33
C PHE A 4 -11.66 9.08 -21.33
N PRO A 5 -10.32 9.09 -21.44
CA PRO A 5 -9.63 8.18 -22.33
C PRO A 5 -9.96 6.76 -21.89
N ILE A 6 -10.66 6.02 -22.77
CA ILE A 6 -10.73 4.57 -22.72
C ILE A 6 -9.28 4.12 -22.68
N LEU A 7 -8.86 3.60 -21.53
CA LEU A 7 -7.51 3.13 -21.29
C LEU A 7 -7.17 2.18 -22.45
N GLY A 8 -6.33 2.66 -23.36
CA GLY A 8 -5.67 1.79 -24.32
C GLY A 8 -4.98 0.66 -23.53
N ALA A 9 -4.78 -0.47 -24.19
CA ALA A 9 -4.04 -1.59 -23.61
C ALA A 9 -2.86 -1.07 -22.77
N PRO A 10 -2.73 -1.49 -21.50
CA PRO A 10 -1.72 -0.94 -20.59
C PRO A 10 -0.35 -0.92 -21.26
N ASP A 11 0.29 0.25 -21.30
CA ASP A 11 1.66 0.33 -21.80
C ASP A 11 2.56 -0.50 -20.88
N THR A 12 3.39 -1.35 -21.49
CA THR A 12 4.25 -2.27 -20.74
C THR A 12 5.35 -1.52 -19.98
N GLY A 13 5.78 -0.35 -20.48
CA GLY A 13 6.72 0.54 -19.83
C GLY A 13 6.11 1.23 -18.60
N ASP A 14 4.90 1.77 -18.73
CA ASP A 14 4.18 2.38 -17.60
C ASP A 14 3.91 1.35 -16.49
N THR A 15 3.52 0.13 -16.88
CA THR A 15 3.28 -0.98 -15.94
C THR A 15 4.58 -1.41 -15.25
N ALA A 16 5.67 -1.56 -15.99
CA ALA A 16 6.97 -1.91 -15.44
C ALA A 16 7.47 -0.85 -14.45
N TRP A 17 7.28 0.43 -14.76
CA TRP A 17 7.63 1.52 -13.88
C TRP A 17 6.77 1.55 -12.61
N MET A 18 5.45 1.35 -12.73
CA MET A 18 4.54 1.25 -11.58
C MET A 18 4.94 0.11 -10.62
N LEU A 19 5.30 -1.05 -11.15
CA LEU A 19 5.78 -2.18 -10.35
C LEU A 19 7.13 -1.88 -9.67
N ALA A 20 8.05 -1.24 -10.38
CA ALA A 20 9.33 -0.82 -9.82
C ALA A 20 9.14 0.22 -8.70
N ALA A 21 8.28 1.21 -8.91
CA ALA A 21 7.95 2.22 -7.91
C ALA A 21 7.29 1.59 -6.66
N ALA A 22 6.35 0.66 -6.84
CA ALA A 22 5.73 -0.06 -5.72
C ALA A 22 6.75 -0.87 -4.90
N ALA A 23 7.71 -1.53 -5.57
CA ALA A 23 8.79 -2.25 -4.90
C ALA A 23 9.72 -1.32 -4.09
N LEU A 24 10.04 -0.13 -4.63
CA LEU A 24 10.83 0.87 -3.92
C LEU A 24 10.12 1.39 -2.65
N VAL A 25 8.81 1.62 -2.72
CA VAL A 25 8.01 2.03 -1.55
C VAL A 25 7.95 0.92 -0.51
N LEU A 26 7.78 -0.34 -0.94
CA LEU A 26 7.74 -1.49 -0.03
C LEU A 26 9.04 -1.63 0.78
N LEU A 27 10.19 -1.29 0.18
CA LEU A 27 11.49 -1.31 0.85
C LEU A 27 11.63 -0.28 1.99
N MET A 28 10.82 0.79 2.01
CA MET A 28 10.89 1.83 3.05
C MET A 28 10.49 1.31 4.44
N THR A 29 9.49 0.44 4.52
CA THR A 29 8.95 -0.09 5.79
C THR A 29 9.97 -0.87 6.62
N PRO A 30 10.75 -1.82 6.05
CA PRO A 30 11.89 -2.41 6.74
C PRO A 30 13.11 -1.48 6.78
N GLY A 31 13.30 -0.59 5.79
CA GLY A 31 14.43 0.36 5.76
C GLY A 31 14.47 1.29 6.97
N LEU A 32 13.32 1.81 7.38
CA LEU A 32 13.18 2.58 8.62
C LEU A 32 13.45 1.70 9.86
N ALA A 33 12.99 0.45 9.88
CA ALA A 33 13.22 -0.46 11.00
C ALA A 33 14.71 -0.78 11.18
N PHE A 34 15.48 -0.92 10.10
CA PHE A 34 16.93 -1.07 10.15
C PHE A 34 17.63 0.21 10.58
N PHE A 35 17.20 1.37 10.09
CA PHE A 35 17.75 2.66 10.49
C PHE A 35 17.49 2.97 11.97
N TYR A 36 16.24 2.85 12.42
CA TYR A 36 15.86 3.03 13.82
C TYR A 36 16.44 1.93 14.71
N GLY A 37 16.50 0.70 14.24
CA GLY A 37 17.15 -0.43 14.90
C GLY A 37 18.64 -0.21 15.14
N GLY A 38 19.36 0.34 14.17
CA GLY A 38 20.80 0.65 14.28
C GLY A 38 21.14 1.76 15.28
N MET A 39 20.17 2.60 15.65
CA MET A 39 20.31 3.63 16.69
C MET A 39 19.98 3.11 18.11
N VAL A 40 19.49 1.87 18.25
CA VAL A 40 19.19 1.25 19.53
C VAL A 40 20.28 0.26 19.95
N ARG A 41 20.49 0.10 21.25
CA ARG A 41 21.42 -0.89 21.82
C ARG A 41 21.14 -2.28 21.23
N ALA A 42 22.16 -3.05 20.87
CA ALA A 42 22.07 -4.35 20.16
C ALA A 42 21.01 -5.32 20.74
N LYS A 43 20.76 -5.27 22.05
CA LYS A 43 19.74 -6.08 22.74
C LYS A 43 18.28 -5.79 22.29
N GLY A 44 18.01 -4.60 21.74
CA GLY A 44 16.66 -4.17 21.31
C GLY A 44 16.39 -4.30 19.80
N VAL A 45 17.41 -4.63 19.01
CA VAL A 45 17.33 -4.65 17.53
C VAL A 45 16.39 -5.76 17.04
N LEU A 46 16.46 -6.95 17.64
CA LEU A 46 15.59 -8.07 17.29
C LEU A 46 14.10 -7.73 17.51
N ASN A 47 13.79 -7.03 18.61
CA ASN A 47 12.41 -6.62 18.92
C ASN A 47 11.88 -5.61 17.90
N MET A 48 12.72 -4.66 17.46
CA MET A 48 12.34 -3.68 16.43
C MET A 48 12.10 -4.32 15.06
N ILE A 49 12.93 -5.29 14.67
CA ILE A 49 12.74 -6.02 13.41
C ILE A 49 11.44 -6.84 13.44
N MET A 50 11.16 -7.57 14.53
CA MET A 50 9.93 -8.35 14.67
C MET A 50 8.66 -7.47 14.68
N MET A 51 8.75 -6.28 15.25
CA MET A 51 7.66 -5.29 15.20
C MET A 51 7.40 -4.78 13.76
N SER A 52 8.45 -4.59 12.96
CA SER A 52 8.31 -4.21 11.55
C SER A 52 7.68 -5.33 10.70
N VAL A 53 8.13 -6.58 10.88
CA VAL A 53 7.58 -7.74 10.15
C VAL A 53 6.11 -7.99 10.50
N SER A 54 5.75 -7.89 11.78
CA SER A 54 4.35 -8.05 12.22
C SER A 54 3.46 -6.91 11.72
N ALA A 55 3.93 -5.67 11.75
CA ALA A 55 3.20 -4.53 11.18
C ALA A 55 2.96 -4.69 9.67
N MET A 56 3.95 -5.11 8.90
CA MET A 56 3.78 -5.40 7.46
C MET A 56 2.71 -6.46 7.22
N GLY A 57 2.69 -7.55 7.98
CA GLY A 57 1.67 -8.59 7.87
C GLY A 57 0.26 -8.08 8.16
N VAL A 58 0.08 -7.39 9.28
CA VAL A 58 -1.24 -6.87 9.70
C VAL A 58 -1.75 -5.81 8.73
N VAL A 59 -0.92 -4.84 8.35
CA VAL A 59 -1.31 -3.76 7.42
C VAL A 59 -1.69 -4.32 6.05
N THR A 60 -0.95 -5.30 5.53
CA THR A 60 -1.29 -5.93 4.24
C THR A 60 -2.66 -6.61 4.27
N VAL A 61 -2.98 -7.31 5.36
CA VAL A 61 -4.29 -7.96 5.52
C VAL A 61 -5.41 -6.93 5.64
N LEU A 62 -5.25 -5.90 6.48
CA LEU A 62 -6.27 -4.85 6.63
C LEU A 62 -6.49 -4.07 5.33
N TRP A 63 -5.41 -3.82 4.58
CA TRP A 63 -5.47 -3.15 3.29
C TRP A 63 -6.27 -3.97 2.26
N ALA A 64 -6.05 -5.28 2.21
CA ALA A 64 -6.76 -6.19 1.30
C ALA A 64 -8.25 -6.36 1.67
N LEU A 65 -8.60 -6.36 2.96
CA LEU A 65 -9.98 -6.60 3.40
C LEU A 65 -10.90 -5.39 3.22
N TYR A 66 -10.44 -4.19 3.63
CA TYR A 66 -11.27 -2.98 3.56
C TYR A 66 -10.47 -1.70 3.31
N GLY A 67 -9.15 -1.67 3.53
CA GLY A 67 -8.36 -0.45 3.38
C GLY A 67 -8.38 0.11 1.95
N TYR A 68 -8.31 -0.75 0.93
CA TYR A 68 -8.46 -0.34 -0.46
C TYR A 68 -9.83 0.29 -0.73
N SER A 69 -10.92 -0.37 -0.29
CA SER A 69 -12.28 0.11 -0.48
C SER A 69 -12.56 1.41 0.27
N VAL A 70 -11.95 1.64 1.42
CA VAL A 70 -12.12 2.90 2.15
C VAL A 70 -11.39 4.07 1.47
N ALA A 71 -10.26 3.81 0.81
CA ALA A 71 -9.45 4.84 0.16
C ALA A 71 -9.87 5.13 -1.30
N PHE A 72 -10.30 4.10 -2.03
CA PHE A 72 -10.61 4.16 -3.47
C PHE A 72 -12.02 3.63 -3.81
N GLY A 73 -12.83 3.31 -2.80
CA GLY A 73 -14.22 2.92 -2.95
C GLY A 73 -15.14 4.08 -3.28
N ASP A 74 -16.40 3.72 -3.60
CA ASP A 74 -17.43 4.71 -3.87
C ASP A 74 -17.64 5.58 -2.62
N ASN A 75 -17.57 6.89 -2.81
CA ASN A 75 -17.54 7.86 -1.72
C ASN A 75 -18.89 7.97 -1.02
N THR A 76 -18.89 7.77 0.30
CA THR A 76 -19.96 8.22 1.18
C THR A 76 -19.60 9.61 1.70
N ALA A 77 -20.39 10.61 1.33
CA ALA A 77 -20.23 12.02 1.76
C ALA A 77 -18.91 12.73 1.36
N GLY A 78 -18.11 12.16 0.45
CA GLY A 78 -16.89 12.79 -0.10
C GLY A 78 -15.67 12.78 0.84
N VAL A 79 -15.74 12.05 1.95
CA VAL A 79 -14.66 11.96 2.95
C VAL A 79 -14.17 10.52 3.14
N ILE A 80 -15.05 9.52 2.93
CA ILE A 80 -14.71 8.11 3.14
C ILE A 80 -15.34 7.22 2.06
N GLY A 81 -14.60 6.23 1.56
CA GLY A 81 -15.14 5.18 0.69
C GLY A 81 -15.96 4.17 1.50
N ASP A 82 -17.02 3.64 0.90
CA ASP A 82 -17.84 2.58 1.52
C ASP A 82 -17.03 1.26 1.62
N PRO A 83 -16.75 0.75 2.83
CA PRO A 83 -16.00 -0.50 3.01
C PRO A 83 -16.74 -1.74 2.47
N GLY A 84 -18.07 -1.69 2.31
CA GLY A 84 -18.89 -2.80 1.80
C GLY A 84 -19.02 -2.83 0.27
N ASN A 85 -18.70 -1.74 -0.42
CA ASN A 85 -18.76 -1.65 -1.87
C ASN A 85 -17.35 -1.77 -2.45
N SER A 86 -16.94 -3.00 -2.78
CA SER A 86 -15.66 -3.26 -3.43
C SER A 86 -15.68 -2.78 -4.88
N SER A 87 -15.35 -1.51 -5.11
CA SER A 87 -15.06 -0.95 -6.44
C SER A 87 -13.85 -1.61 -7.14
N ALA A 88 -13.17 -2.53 -6.46
CA ALA A 88 -12.08 -3.37 -6.99
C ALA A 88 -12.46 -4.16 -8.27
N SER A 89 -13.75 -4.29 -8.60
CA SER A 89 -14.20 -4.90 -9.86
C SER A 89 -14.22 -3.94 -11.06
N ARG A 90 -13.86 -2.66 -10.88
CA ARG A 90 -13.96 -1.58 -11.88
C ARG A 90 -12.60 -0.98 -12.27
N VAL A 91 -11.52 -1.59 -11.81
CA VAL A 91 -10.13 -1.30 -12.21
C VAL A 91 -9.62 -2.41 -13.12
#